data_AF-Q19RF3-F1
#
_entry.id   AF-Q19RF3-F1
#
_cell.length_a   1.000
_cell.length_b   1.000
_cell.length_c   1.000
_cell.angle_alpha   90.00
_cell.angle_beta   90.00
_cell.angle_gamma   90.00
#
_symmetry.space_group_name_H-M   'P 1'
#
loop_
_entity.id
_entity.type
_entity.pdbx_description
1 polymer ?
#
loop_
_entity_poly.entity_id
_entity_poly.type
_entity_poly.pdbx_seq_one_letter_code
_entity_poly.pdbx_strand_id
1 'polypeptide(L)' 'HLVWEIVDNSIGEALVGYCDTIKVTIEPGNSIKVEDNGRGIPVDIQE' A
#
# COMPACT_ATOMS: atom_id res chain seq x y z
N HIS A 1 6.01 -13.48 0.55
CA HIS A 1 6.73 -12.35 1.16
C HIS A 1 6.57 -11.07 0.35
N LEU A 2 6.72 -11.05 -0.98
CA LEU A 2 6.59 -9.82 -1.79
C LEU A 2 5.29 -9.02 -1.55
N VAL A 3 4.12 -9.67 -1.50
CA VAL A 3 2.85 -8.97 -1.23
C VAL A 3 2.78 -8.43 0.20
N TRP A 4 3.38 -9.13 1.16
CA TRP A 4 3.37 -8.74 2.57
C TRP A 4 4.10 -7.42 2.78
N GLU A 5 5.20 -7.17 2.06
CA GLU A 5 5.93 -5.90 2.18
C GLU A 5 5.08 -4.69 1.76
N ILE A 6 4.23 -4.84 0.73
CA ILE A 6 3.34 -3.75 0.29
C ILE A 6 2.20 -3.56 1.30
N VAL A 7 1.63 -4.65 1.80
CA VAL A 7 0.57 -4.60 2.81
C VAL A 7 1.08 -4.02 4.13
N ASP A 8 2.29 -4.36 4.56
CA ASP A 8 2.90 -3.85 5.79
C ASP A 8 3.13 -2.32 5.72
N ASN A 9 3.51 -1.79 4.55
CA ASN A 9 3.59 -0.34 4.33
C ASN A 9 2.22 0.34 4.49
N SER A 10 1.17 -0.23 3.89
CA SER A 10 -0.20 0.29 4.04
C SER A 10 -0.71 0.21 5.49
N ILE A 11 -0.36 -0.85 6.23
CA ILE A 11 -0.67 -0.98 7.67
C ILE A 11 0.04 0.10 8.48
N GLY A 12 1.28 0.45 8.13
CA GLY A 12 2.00 1.55 8.78
C GLY A 12 1.23 2.87 8.75
N GLU A 13 0.66 3.23 7.60
CA GLU A 13 -0.19 4.42 7.47
C GLU A 13 -1.49 4.31 8.27
N ALA A 14 -2.08 3.12 8.34
CA ALA A 14 -3.28 2.88 9.14
C ALA A 14 -3.02 3.01 10.65
N LEU A 15 -1.86 2.54 11.12
CA LEU A 15 -1.43 2.65 12.51
C LEU A 15 -1.24 4.11 12.97
N VAL A 16 -0.85 5.00 12.06
CA VAL A 16 -0.71 6.45 12.33
C VAL A 16 -2.06 7.18 12.13
N GLY A 17 -3.11 6.47 11.72
CA GLY A 17 -4.47 7.00 11.58
C GLY A 17 -4.72 7.73 10.27
N TYR A 18 -3.86 7.53 9.26
CA TYR A 18 -3.98 8.17 7.94
C TYR A 18 -4.62 7.29 6.87
N CYS A 19 -4.71 5.98 7.10
CA CYS A 19 -5.39 5.03 6.22
C CYS A 19 -6.48 4.30 7.00
N ASP A 20 -7.65 4.11 6.40
CA ASP A 20 -8.74 3.32 6.98
C ASP A 20 -9.13 2.11 6.12
N THR A 21 -8.72 2.11 4.84
CA THR A 21 -9.13 1.12 3.86
C THR A 21 -7.93 0.66 3.05
N ILE A 22 -7.67 -0.65 3.09
CA ILE A 22 -6.66 -1.32 2.26
C ILE A 22 -7.37 -2.36 1.40
N LYS A 23 -7.21 -2.27 0.09
CA LYS A 23 -7.82 -3.16 -0.90
C LYS A 23 -6.75 -3.99 -1.59
N VAL A 24 -6.88 -5.30 -1.48
CA VAL A 24 -6.04 -6.27 -2.20
C VAL A 24 -6.87 -6.94 -3.29
N THR A 25 -6.41 -6.82 -4.54
CA THR A 25 -7.05 -7.41 -5.70
C THR A 25 -6.10 -8.39 -6.36
N ILE A 26 -6.52 -9.64 -6.51
CA ILE A 26 -5.79 -10.64 -7.30
C ILE A 26 -6.28 -10.52 -8.74
N GLU A 27 -5.39 -10.12 -9.62
CA GLU A 27 -5.69 -9.91 -11.04
C GLU A 27 -5.37 -11.17 -11.85
N PRO A 28 -6.05 -11.35 -13.00
CA PRO A 28 -5.65 -12.37 -13.97
C PRO A 28 -4.18 -12.20 -14.37
N GLY A 29 -3.49 -13.32 -14.62
CA GLY A 29 -2.10 -13.27 -15.10
C GLY A 29 -1.04 -13.22 -13.99
N ASN A 30 -1.36 -13.72 -12.79
CA ASN A 30 -0.43 -13.76 -11.64
C ASN A 30 0.00 -12.36 -11.17
N SER A 31 -0.86 -11.35 -11.35
CA SER A 31 -0.66 -10.00 -10.82
C SER A 31 -1.48 -9.80 -9.54
N ILE A 32 -0.94 -8.99 -8.62
CA ILE A 32 -1.63 -8.60 -7.39
C ILE A 32 -1.51 -7.09 -7.26
N LYS A 33 -2.66 -6.44 -7.09
CA LYS A 33 -2.77 -5.00 -6.87
C LYS A 33 -3.12 -4.74 -5.41
N VAL A 34 -2.35 -3.89 -4.74
CA VAL A 34 -2.63 -3.42 -3.37
C VAL A 34 -2.86 -1.90 -3.47
N GLU A 35 -3.99 -1.44 -2.94
CA GLU A 35 -4.38 -0.03 -2.93
C GLU A 35 -4.74 0.37 -1.50
N ASP A 36 -4.21 1.49 -1.02
CA ASP A 36 -4.62 2.08 0.25
C ASP A 36 -5.07 3.53 0.05
N ASN A 37 -5.75 4.08 1.05
CA ASN A 37 -6.16 5.49 1.07
C ASN A 37 -5.32 6.32 2.06
N GLY A 38 -4.08 5.91 2.30
CA GLY A 38 -3.13 6.65 3.12
C GLY A 38 -2.65 7.95 2.47
N ARG A 39 -1.61 8.56 3.03
CA ARG A 39 -1.02 9.80 2.48
C ARG A 39 -0.30 9.62 1.15
N GLY A 40 -0.04 8.36 0.77
CA GLY A 40 0.77 8.01 -0.38
C GLY A 40 2.27 8.13 -0.11
N ILE A 41 3.06 7.58 -1.02
CA ILE A 41 4.52 7.67 -0.99
C ILE A 41 4.93 9.05 -1.52
N PRO A 42 5.90 9.76 -0.89
CA PRO A 42 6.43 11.02 -1.40
C PRO A 42 6.95 10.89 -2.83
N VAL A 43 6.54 11.81 -3.71
CA VAL A 43 6.93 11.85 -5.14
C VAL A 43 7.91 12.97 -5.49
N ASP A 44 8.34 13.73 -4.48
CA ASP A 44 9.31 14.81 -4.66
C ASP A 44 10.72 14.26 -4.96
N ILE A 45 11.55 15.10 -5.61
CA ILE A 45 12.96 14.78 -5.87
C ILE A 45 13.71 14.76 -4.53
N GLN A 46 14.32 13.62 -4.20
CA GLN A 46 15.28 13.54 -3.10
C GLN A 46 16.60 14.19 -3.55
N GLU A 47 17.01 15.27 -2.88
CA GLU A 47 18.35 15.87 -3.02
C GLU A 47 19.40 15.15 -2.16
#